data_AF-A0A1V2I225-F1
#
_entry.id   AF-A0A1V2I225-F1
#
_cell.length_a   1.000
_cell.length_b   1.000
_cell.length_c   1.000
_cell.angle_alpha   90.00
_cell.angle_beta   90.00
_cell.angle_gamma   90.00
#
_symmetry.space_group_name_H-M   'P 1'
#
loop_
_entity.id
_entity.type
_entity.pdbx_description
1 polymer ?
#
loop_
_entity_poly.entity_id
_entity_poly.type
_entity_poly.pdbx_seq_one_letter_code
_entity_poly.pdbx_strand_id
1 'polypeptide(L)'
;MRLVILCVPGCRNASILRDRIGGLLGVDDAVTLRVVESEDAAVEVGMTGSPTLLVDGVDPFAEPGRSVSLSCRLYRDAGGDVTGAPSVAHLREALGLPAGSDRD
;
A
#
# COMPACT_ATOMS: atom_id res chain seq x y z
N MET A 1 -1.60 11.62 -10.33
CA MET A 1 -1.81 10.24 -9.87
C MET A 1 -2.90 10.23 -8.82
N ARG A 2 -3.76 9.22 -8.83
CA ARG A 2 -4.74 8.92 -7.79
C ARG A 2 -4.19 7.80 -6.93
N LEU A 3 -4.09 8.03 -5.63
CA LEU A 3 -3.63 7.04 -4.66
C LEU A 3 -4.78 6.61 -3.77
N VAL A 4 -5.04 5.31 -3.71
CA VAL A 4 -6.05 4.72 -2.85
C VAL A 4 -5.42 3.61 -2.02
N ILE A 5 -5.69 3.59 -0.72
CA ILE A 5 -5.37 2.45 0.14
C ILE A 5 -6.67 1.71 0.43
N LEU A 6 -6.71 0.44 0.05
CA LEU A 6 -7.73 -0.50 0.46
C LEU A 6 -7.32 -1.10 1.80
N CYS A 7 -8.19 -1.06 2.80
CA CYS A 7 -7.91 -1.65 4.10
C CYS A 7 -9.15 -2.18 4.80
N VAL A 8 -8.96 -3.11 5.72
CA VAL A 8 -10.03 -3.53 6.64
C VAL A 8 -10.22 -2.50 7.78
N PRO A 9 -11.38 -2.48 8.46
CA PRO A 9 -11.59 -1.62 9.62
C PRO A 9 -10.48 -1.76 10.66
N GLY A 10 -9.97 -0.63 11.16
CA GLY A 10 -8.95 -0.61 12.22
C GLY A 10 -7.56 -1.11 11.83
N CYS A 11 -7.26 -1.31 10.54
CA CYS A 11 -5.95 -1.77 10.10
C CYS A 11 -4.83 -0.75 10.42
N ARG A 12 -4.02 -1.04 11.44
CA ARG A 12 -2.86 -0.20 11.84
C ARG A 12 -1.87 0.03 10.69
N ASN A 13 -1.66 -0.99 9.86
CA ASN A 13 -0.73 -0.93 8.74
C ASN A 13 -1.19 0.05 7.64
N ALA A 14 -2.49 0.31 7.52
CA ALA A 14 -3.02 1.30 6.58
C ALA A 14 -2.61 2.73 6.97
N SER A 15 -2.62 3.05 8.26
CA SER A 15 -2.11 4.34 8.77
C SER A 15 -0.61 4.48 8.48
N ILE A 16 0.19 3.44 8.77
CA ILE A 16 1.63 3.46 8.49
C ILE A 16 1.90 3.71 7.00
N LEU A 17 1.15 3.05 6.11
CA LEU A 17 1.28 3.25 4.68
C LEU A 17 0.89 4.66 4.26
N ARG A 18 -0.22 5.20 4.79
CA ARG A 18 -0.65 6.58 4.54
C ARG A 18 0.43 7.58 4.95
N ASP A 19 0.97 7.44 6.16
CA ASP A 19 1.97 8.36 6.70
C ASP A 19 3.26 8.34 5.86
N ARG A 20 3.70 7.15 5.42
CA ARG A 20 4.85 7.00 4.51
C ARG A 20 4.64 7.71 3.18
N ILE A 21 3.45 7.60 2.59
CA ILE A 21 3.13 8.27 1.33
C ILE A 21 3.03 9.79 1.54
N GLY A 22 2.39 10.24 2.63
CA GLY A 22 2.30 11.66 2.99
C GLY A 22 3.68 12.30 3.15
N GLY A 23 4.60 11.63 3.85
CA GLY A 23 5.99 12.07 4.00
C GLY A 23 6.78 12.08 2.68
N LEU A 24 6.47 11.20 1.74
CA LEU A 24 7.10 11.19 0.41
C LEU A 24 6.60 12.31 -0.51
N LEU A 25 5.32 12.64 -0.43
CA LEU A 25 4.68 13.62 -1.31
C LEU A 25 4.63 15.03 -0.70
N GLY A 26 4.89 15.16 0.60
CA GLY A 26 4.78 16.41 1.35
C GLY A 26 3.33 16.88 1.52
N VAL A 27 2.36 15.97 1.42
CA VAL A 27 0.91 16.27 1.48
C VAL A 27 0.19 15.19 2.27
N ASP A 28 -0.39 15.55 3.43
CA ASP A 28 -1.03 14.63 4.38
C ASP A 28 -2.31 13.94 3.84
N ASP A 29 -2.95 14.54 2.82
CA ASP A 29 -4.18 14.05 2.18
C ASP A 29 -3.97 13.59 0.73
N ALA A 30 -2.74 13.23 0.37
CA ALA A 30 -2.43 12.71 -0.98
C ALA A 30 -3.09 11.36 -1.30
N VAL A 31 -3.63 10.67 -0.28
CA VAL A 31 -4.13 9.29 -0.39
C VAL A 31 -5.54 9.19 0.16
N THR A 32 -6.42 8.57 -0.61
CA THR A 32 -7.76 8.20 -0.17
C THR A 32 -7.75 6.86 0.54
N LEU A 33 -8.31 6.78 1.75
CA LEU A 33 -8.57 5.50 2.42
C LEU A 33 -9.94 4.97 1.97
N ARG A 34 -9.99 3.71 1.56
CA ARG A 34 -11.24 2.98 1.29
C ARG A 34 -11.28 1.73 2.17
N VAL A 35 -12.26 1.71 3.07
CA VAL A 35 -12.47 0.56 3.95
C VAL A 35 -13.22 -0.55 3.20
N VAL A 36 -12.75 -1.78 3.34
CA VAL A 36 -13.31 -2.99 2.74
C VAL A 36 -13.65 -3.95 3.88
N GLU A 37 -14.94 -4.22 4.06
CA GLU A 37 -15.48 -4.93 5.23
C GLU A 37 -15.94 -6.36 4.93
N SER A 38 -16.02 -6.74 3.65
CA SER A 38 -16.51 -8.05 3.21
C SER A 38 -15.65 -8.64 2.09
N GLU A 39 -15.68 -9.96 1.97
CA GLU A 39 -14.97 -10.67 0.90
C GLU A 39 -15.51 -10.30 -0.48
N ASP A 40 -16.83 -10.14 -0.64
CA ASP A 40 -17.42 -9.65 -1.89
C ASP A 40 -16.86 -8.28 -2.30
N ALA A 41 -16.82 -7.33 -1.36
CA ALA A 41 -16.24 -6.01 -1.61
C ALA A 41 -14.74 -6.10 -1.94
N ALA A 42 -14.02 -7.03 -1.33
CA ALA A 42 -12.61 -7.30 -1.64
C ALA A 42 -12.43 -7.86 -3.06
N VAL A 43 -13.36 -8.71 -3.54
CA VAL A 43 -13.35 -9.23 -4.91
C VAL A 43 -13.60 -8.13 -5.92
N GLU A 44 -14.59 -7.26 -5.67
CA GLU A 44 -14.93 -6.14 -6.56
C GLU A 44 -13.76 -5.19 -6.80
N VAL A 45 -12.89 -5.04 -5.81
CA VAL A 45 -11.74 -4.12 -5.86
C VAL A 45 -10.40 -4.82 -6.07
N GLY A 46 -10.39 -6.15 -6.17
CA GLY A 46 -9.17 -6.95 -6.31
C GLY A 46 -8.21 -6.88 -5.11
N MET A 47 -8.73 -6.70 -3.88
CA MET A 47 -7.91 -6.61 -2.67
C MET A 47 -7.34 -7.98 -2.28
N THR A 48 -6.03 -8.16 -2.44
CA THR A 48 -5.32 -9.39 -2.06
C THR A 48 -4.78 -9.37 -0.62
N GLY A 49 -5.12 -8.35 0.17
CA GLY A 49 -4.82 -8.22 1.59
C GLY A 49 -4.80 -6.77 2.08
N SER A 50 -4.82 -6.57 3.39
CA SER A 50 -4.79 -5.24 4.02
C SER A 50 -3.40 -4.85 4.52
N PRO A 51 -2.93 -3.63 4.25
CA PRO A 51 -3.43 -2.68 3.27
C PRO A 51 -2.99 -3.07 1.85
N THR A 52 -3.74 -2.67 0.82
CA THR A 52 -3.32 -2.68 -0.59
C THR A 52 -3.27 -1.24 -1.11
N LEU A 53 -2.13 -0.85 -1.70
CA LEU A 53 -2.00 0.43 -2.42
C LEU A 53 -2.49 0.26 -3.85
N LEU A 54 -3.33 1.16 -4.32
CA LEU A 54 -3.65 1.33 -5.73
C LEU A 54 -3.09 2.67 -6.22
N VAL A 55 -2.26 2.60 -7.27
CA VAL A 55 -1.74 3.76 -8.01
C VAL A 55 -2.50 3.81 -9.32
N ASP A 56 -3.30 4.86 -9.51
CA ASP A 56 -4.18 5.02 -10.67
C ASP A 56 -5.07 3.78 -10.95
N GLY A 57 -5.46 3.09 -9.87
CA GLY A 57 -6.30 1.88 -9.90
C GLY A 57 -5.54 0.56 -10.02
N VAL A 58 -4.21 0.58 -10.12
CA VAL A 58 -3.36 -0.62 -10.26
C VAL A 58 -2.59 -0.89 -8.96
N ASP A 59 -2.55 -2.14 -8.50
CA ASP A 59 -1.70 -2.56 -7.38
C ASP A 59 -0.26 -2.80 -7.86
N PRO A 60 0.70 -1.92 -7.54
CA PRO A 60 2.09 -2.05 -7.99
C PRO A 60 2.82 -3.22 -7.34
N PHE A 61 2.26 -3.81 -6.28
CA PHE A 61 2.86 -4.92 -5.53
C PHE A 61 2.18 -6.25 -5.83
N ALA A 62 1.22 -6.29 -6.76
CA ALA A 62 0.42 -7.48 -7.04
C ALA A 62 1.31 -8.69 -7.35
N GLU A 63 1.11 -9.78 -6.58
CA GLU A 63 1.80 -11.05 -6.84
C GLU A 63 0.90 -11.95 -7.70
N PRO A 64 1.43 -12.55 -8.78
CA PRO A 64 0.63 -13.44 -9.61
C PRO A 64 0.13 -14.65 -8.81
N GLY A 65 -1.15 -14.98 -8.98
CA GLY A 65 -1.79 -16.13 -8.34
C GLY A 65 -2.24 -15.90 -6.90
N ARG A 66 -2.11 -14.68 -6.35
CA ARG A 66 -2.61 -14.35 -5.01
C ARG A 66 -4.12 -14.17 -5.03
N SER A 67 -4.82 -14.92 -4.19
CA SER A 67 -6.27 -14.79 -4.01
C SER A 67 -6.63 -13.48 -3.31
N VAL A 68 -7.86 -13.02 -3.54
CA VAL A 68 -8.49 -11.95 -2.76
C VAL A 68 -8.49 -12.33 -1.27
N SER A 69 -8.22 -11.36 -0.39
CA SER A 69 -8.17 -11.60 1.06
C SER A 69 -8.41 -10.34 1.88
N LEU A 70 -9.10 -10.49 3.00
CA LEU A 70 -9.23 -9.46 4.05
C LEU A 70 -8.09 -9.52 5.09
N SER A 71 -7.21 -10.54 5.00
CA SER A 71 -6.09 -10.71 5.93
C SER A 71 -4.99 -9.68 5.71
N CYS A 72 -4.07 -9.54 6.67
CA CYS A 72 -2.92 -8.66 6.49
C CYS A 72 -2.05 -9.09 5.30
N ARG A 73 -1.69 -8.12 4.44
CA ARG A 73 -0.69 -8.31 3.40
C ARG A 73 0.69 -8.10 3.99
N LEU A 74 1.61 -8.97 3.58
CA LEU A 74 3.01 -8.90 3.97
C LEU A 74 3.82 -8.40 2.79
N TYR A 75 4.71 -7.45 3.09
CA TYR A 75 5.62 -6.83 2.14
C TYR A 75 7.03 -7.15 2.58
N ARG A 76 7.84 -7.65 1.65
CA ARG A 76 9.28 -7.80 1.85
C ARG A 76 9.96 -6.52 1.42
N ASP A 77 10.99 -6.09 2.12
CA ASP A 77 11.89 -5.05 1.62
C ASP A 77 13.17 -5.68 1.00
N ALA A 78 14.08 -4.81 0.54
CA ALA A 78 15.35 -5.23 -0.06
C ALA A 78 16.30 -5.93 0.94
N GLY A 79 16.14 -5.70 2.25
CA GLY A 79 16.90 -6.38 3.30
C GLY A 79 16.33 -7.77 3.65
N GLY A 80 15.14 -8.08 3.14
CA GLY A 80 14.42 -9.33 3.42
C GLY A 80 13.48 -9.25 4.62
N ASP A 81 13.38 -8.08 5.28
CA ASP A 81 12.47 -7.86 6.39
C ASP A 81 11.02 -7.90 5.91
N VAL A 82 10.18 -8.59 6.68
CA VAL A 82 8.75 -8.75 6.36
C VAL A 82 7.93 -7.83 7.24
N THR A 83 7.23 -6.89 6.61
CA THR A 83 6.41 -5.91 7.32
C THR A 83 5.00 -5.81 6.74
N GLY A 84 4.08 -5.25 7.52
CA GLY A 84 2.68 -5.09 7.12
C GLY A 84 2.40 -3.95 6.15
N ALA A 85 3.41 -3.19 5.72
CA ALA A 85 3.26 -2.08 4.78
C ALA A 85 4.53 -1.93 3.92
N PRO A 86 4.42 -1.54 2.62
CA PRO A 86 5.58 -1.35 1.75
C PRO A 86 6.60 -0.37 2.33
N SER A 87 7.89 -0.66 2.15
CA SER A 87 8.98 0.23 2.56
C SER A 87 8.95 1.55 1.78
N VAL A 88 9.57 2.60 2.32
CA VAL A 88 9.67 3.91 1.64
C VAL A 88 10.39 3.78 0.28
N ALA A 89 11.38 2.90 0.18
CA ALA A 89 12.08 2.62 -1.08
C ALA A 89 11.14 2.03 -2.14
N HIS A 90 10.36 1.01 -1.78
CA HIS A 90 9.36 0.40 -2.66
C HIS A 90 8.25 1.39 -3.07
N LEU A 91 7.84 2.26 -2.15
CA LEU A 91 6.88 3.33 -2.48
C LEU A 91 7.47 4.32 -3.47
N ARG A 92 8.74 4.70 -3.35
CA ARG A 92 9.37 5.60 -4.33
C ARG A 92 9.39 4.98 -5.73
N GLU A 93 9.78 3.72 -5.83
CA GLU A 93 9.76 2.99 -7.11
C GLU A 93 8.34 2.92 -7.69
N ALA A 94 7.36 2.49 -6.89
CA ALA A 94 5.97 2.38 -7.32
C ALA A 94 5.35 3.72 -7.75
N LEU A 95 5.78 4.83 -7.16
CA LEU A 95 5.30 6.18 -7.46
C LEU A 95 6.15 6.90 -8.52
N GLY A 96 7.21 6.26 -9.05
CA GLY A 96 8.14 6.89 -10.00
C GLY A 96 8.93 8.06 -9.40
N LEU A 97 9.11 8.09 -8.09
CA LEU A 97 9.88 9.10 -7.38
C LEU A 97 11.38 8.75 -7.45
N PRO A 98 12.27 9.76 -7.50
CA PRO A 98 13.70 9.51 -7.44
C PRO A 98 14.05 8.77 -6.15
N ALA A 99 15.02 7.85 -6.22
CA ALA A 99 15.58 7.22 -5.03
C ALA A 99 16.03 8.33 -4.07
N GLY A 100 15.49 8.32 -2.85
CA GLY A 100 15.92 9.26 -1.82
C GLY A 100 17.42 9.12 -1.67
N SER A 101 18.16 10.21 -1.89
CA SER A 101 19.59 10.19 -1.62
C SER A 101 19.73 10.05 -0.12
N ASP A 102 20.03 8.83 0.34
CA ASP A 102 20.45 8.61 1.72
C ASP A 102 21.87 9.16 1.82
N ARG A 103 21.98 10.46 2.06
CA ARG A 103 23.23 11.15 2.35
C ARG A 103 22.95 12.44 3.11
N ASP A 104 22.91 12.33 4.42
CA ASP A 104 23.57 13.25 5.35
C ASP A 104 24.08 12.48 6.57
#